data_AF-A0A563VNZ9-F1
#
_entry.id   AF-A0A563VNZ9-F1
#
_cell.length_a   1.000
_cell.length_b   1.000
_cell.length_c   1.000
_cell.angle_alpha   90.00
_cell.angle_beta   90.00
_cell.angle_gamma   90.00
#
_symmetry.space_group_name_H-M   'P 1'
#
loop_
_entity.id
_entity.type
_entity.pdbx_description
1 polymer ?
#
loop_
_entity_poly.entity_id
_entity_poly.type
_entity_poly.pdbx_seq_one_letter_code
_entity_poly.pdbx_strand_id
1 'polypeptide(L)' 'MTGAYAASFLPWILIPVVCWLMPAVVMGLLFFYIEGEA' A
#
# COMPACT_ATOMS: atom_id res chain seq x y z
N MET A 1 7.78 12.30 -13.72
CA MET A 1 8.94 12.67 -12.88
C MET A 1 9.75 11.41 -12.63
N THR A 2 10.83 11.19 -13.39
CA THR A 2 11.67 9.98 -13.26
C THR A 2 13.08 10.41 -12.89
N GLY A 3 13.66 9.83 -11.84
CA GLY A 3 14.99 10.20 -11.37
C GLY A 3 16.12 9.45 -12.08
N ALA A 4 17.35 9.96 -11.94
CA ALA A 4 18.57 9.35 -12.49
C ALA A 4 19.26 8.35 -11.52
N TYR A 5 18.65 8.06 -10.37
CA TYR A 5 19.13 7.05 -9.43
C TYR A 5 18.81 5.62 -9.90
N ALA A 6 19.56 4.64 -9.39
CA ALA A 6 19.36 3.24 -9.71
C ALA A 6 17.93 2.80 -9.34
N ALA A 7 17.30 2.03 -10.24
CA ALA A 7 15.93 1.55 -10.10
C ALA A 7 14.89 2.66 -9.86
N SER A 8 14.99 3.77 -10.59
CA SER A 8 14.07 4.91 -10.46
C SER A 8 12.62 4.66 -10.86
N PHE A 9 12.30 3.46 -11.37
CA PHE A 9 10.94 2.97 -11.52
C PHE A 9 10.31 2.53 -10.18
N LEU A 10 11.09 2.34 -9.11
CA LEU A 10 10.58 1.85 -7.83
C LEU A 10 9.54 2.80 -7.19
N PRO A 11 9.73 4.12 -7.12
CA PRO A 11 8.68 4.99 -6.58
C PRO A 11 7.40 4.98 -7.39
N TRP A 12 7.49 4.72 -8.70
CA TRP A 12 6.31 4.61 -9.56
C TRP A 12 5.40 3.44 -9.15
N ILE A 13 5.97 2.33 -8.66
CA ILE A 13 5.19 1.19 -8.16
C ILE A 13 4.95 1.24 -6.64
N LEU A 14 5.96 1.62 -5.85
CA LEU A 14 5.87 1.59 -4.40
C LEU A 14 4.94 2.68 -3.85
N ILE A 15 4.82 3.84 -4.51
CA ILE A 15 3.89 4.87 -4.05
C ILE A 15 2.43 4.40 -4.18
N PRO A 16 1.95 3.91 -5.34
CA PRO A 16 0.60 3.33 -5.44
C PRO A 16 0.39 2.15 -4.49
N VAL A 17 1.40 1.27 -4.35
CA VAL A 17 1.28 0.11 -3.44
C VAL A 17 1.17 0.56 -1.99
N VAL A 18 2.01 1.47 -1.52
CA VAL A 18 2.04 1.86 -0.10
C VAL A 18 0.93 2.86 0.23
N CYS A 19 0.59 3.78 -0.66
CA CYS A 19 -0.38 4.82 -0.35
C CYS A 19 -1.82 4.44 -0.70
N TRP A 20 -2.05 3.45 -1.57
CA TRP A 20 -3.41 3.02 -1.96
C TRP A 20 -3.67 1.56 -1.61
N LEU A 21 -2.86 0.63 -2.13
CA LEU A 21 -3.12 -0.80 -1.94
C LEU A 21 -2.96 -1.23 -0.48
N MET A 22 -1.86 -0.84 0.17
CA MET A 22 -1.57 -1.17 1.55
C MET A 22 -2.66 -0.65 2.50
N PRO A 23 -3.08 0.63 2.48
CA PRO A 23 -4.15 1.08 3.37
C PRO A 23 -5.49 0.39 3.05
N ALA A 24 -5.81 0.12 1.78
CA ALA A 24 -7.03 -0.64 1.47
C ALA A 24 -7.01 -2.05 2.07
N VAL A 25 -5.90 -2.77 1.93
CA VAL A 25 -5.72 -4.12 2.49
C VAL A 25 -5.71 -4.08 4.02
N VAL A 26 -4.91 -3.20 4.62
CA VAL A 26 -4.79 -3.09 6.08
C VAL A 26 -6.10 -2.64 6.72
N MET A 27 -6.81 -1.67 6.13
CA MET A 27 -8.15 -1.31 6.61
C MET A 27 -9.13 -2.48 6.48
N GLY A 28 -9.08 -3.26 5.39
CA GLY A 28 -9.90 -4.46 5.25
C GLY A 28 -9.61 -5.52 6.33
N LEU A 29 -8.34 -5.78 6.62
CA LEU A 29 -7.93 -6.69 7.68
C LEU A 29 -8.33 -6.18 9.07
N LEU A 30 -8.11 -4.89 9.35
CA LEU A 30 -8.53 -4.27 10.60
C LEU A 30 -10.05 -4.26 10.74
N PHE A 31 -10.78 -4.05 9.64
CA PHE A 31 -12.24 -4.12 9.62
C PHE A 31 -12.74 -5.52 10.00
N PHE A 32 -12.20 -6.56 9.37
CA PHE A 32 -12.53 -7.93 9.75
C PHE A 32 -12.14 -8.26 11.20
N TYR A 33 -11.06 -7.67 11.71
CA TYR A 33 -10.65 -7.85 13.11
C TYR A 33 -11.63 -7.18 14.09
N ILE A 34 -12.10 -5.96 13.81
CA ILE A 34 -13.00 -5.24 14.74
C ILE A 34 -14.46 -5.69 14.64
N GLU A 35 -14.90 -6.17 13.48
CA GLU A 35 -16.25 -6.73 13.27
C GLU A 35 -16.30 -8.25 13.47
N GLY A 36 -15.16 -8.87 13.77
CA GLY A 36 -15.09 -10.30 14.04
C GLY A 36 -15.80 -10.63 15.34
N GLU A 37 -16.91 -11.36 15.26
CA GLU A 37 -17.51 -12.00 16.44
C GLU A 37 -16.63 -13.14 16.97
N ALA A 38 -16.83 -13.49 18.24
CA ALA A 38 -16.07 -14.53 18.96
C ALA A 38 -16.11 -15.91 18.31
#